data_AF-A0A9W6T6H6-F1
#
_entry.id   AF-A0A9W6T6H6-F1
#
_cell.length_a   1.000
_cell.length_b   1.000
_cell.length_c   1.000
_cell.angle_alpha   90.00
_cell.angle_beta   90.00
_cell.angle_gamma   90.00
#
_symmetry.space_group_name_H-M   'P 1'
#
loop_
_entity.id
_entity.type
_entity.pdbx_description
1 polymer ?
#
loop_
_entity_poly.entity_id
_entity_poly.type
_entity_poly.pdbx_seq_one_letter_code
_entity_poly.pdbx_strand_id
1 'polypeptide(L)'
;MSAVIKQAPKLEWAKVISQLGLSGSTATSLTSFKKRNDEAKRVLFELKQQPTTVDFASYKSTLRNGSVVSKIESDVKSFSASKANLSKQLSLIEAFEAKAIENAKATESVVLSELSDLEKTLGNIESARPFDQLTVDDVVKARPDVEEKVADMVSKGRFEVPGYKEKFGDLVIM
;
A
#
# COMPACT_ATOMS: atom_id res chain seq x y z
N MET A 1 -21.47 -15.42 -5.32
CA MET A 1 -20.08 -15.78 -4.95
C MET A 1 -19.17 -14.86 -5.73
N SER A 2 -18.75 -13.79 -5.08
CA SER A 2 -18.12 -12.62 -5.71
C SER A 2 -16.83 -13.01 -6.43
N ALA A 3 -16.62 -12.41 -7.62
CA ALA A 3 -15.50 -12.67 -8.52
C ALA A 3 -14.12 -12.60 -7.85
N VAL A 4 -14.01 -11.90 -6.72
CA VAL A 4 -12.84 -11.83 -5.83
C VAL A 4 -12.30 -13.21 -5.42
N ILE A 5 -13.16 -14.22 -5.20
CA ILE A 5 -12.70 -15.56 -4.80
C ILE A 5 -12.11 -16.34 -5.99
N LYS A 6 -12.58 -16.08 -7.23
CA LYS A 6 -12.10 -16.75 -8.45
C LYS A 6 -10.83 -16.12 -9.02
N GLN A 7 -10.46 -14.93 -8.57
CA GLN A 7 -9.24 -14.23 -8.96
C GLN A 7 -8.42 -13.85 -7.73
N ALA A 8 -8.19 -14.77 -6.80
CA ALA A 8 -6.99 -14.72 -5.99
C ALA A 8 -5.88 -15.37 -6.84
N PRO A 9 -5.20 -14.65 -7.77
CA PRO A 9 -3.98 -15.19 -8.35
C PRO A 9 -3.07 -15.61 -7.20
N LYS A 10 -2.20 -16.60 -7.40
CA LYS A 10 -1.17 -16.98 -6.42
C LYS A 10 -0.44 -15.70 -5.98
N LEU A 11 -0.87 -15.13 -4.86
CA LEU A 11 -0.34 -13.87 -4.38
C LEU A 11 1.01 -14.23 -3.77
N GLU A 12 2.07 -13.97 -4.53
CA GLU A 12 3.44 -14.21 -4.11
C GLU A 12 3.82 -13.15 -3.08
N TRP A 13 3.47 -13.39 -1.81
CA TRP A 13 3.70 -12.47 -0.68
C TRP A 13 5.15 -11.97 -0.59
N ALA A 14 6.12 -12.79 -0.99
CA ALA A 14 7.52 -12.40 -1.04
C ALA A 14 7.79 -11.30 -2.08
N LYS A 15 7.15 -11.38 -3.26
CA LYS A 15 7.28 -10.37 -4.31
C LYS A 15 6.59 -9.06 -3.93
N VAL A 16 5.45 -9.13 -3.23
CA VAL A 16 4.74 -7.93 -2.77
C VAL A 16 5.60 -7.07 -1.84
N ILE A 17 6.33 -7.69 -0.90
CA ILE A 17 7.20 -6.97 0.03
C ILE A 17 8.36 -6.29 -0.72
N SER A 18 9.02 -7.03 -1.63
CA SER A 18 10.17 -6.52 -2.37
C SER A 18 9.80 -5.48 -3.43
N GLN A 19 8.69 -5.67 -4.15
CA GLN A 19 8.28 -4.78 -5.24
C GLN A 19 7.72 -3.44 -4.75
N LEU A 20 7.04 -3.44 -3.60
CA LEU A 20 6.50 -2.20 -3.02
C LEU A 20 7.49 -1.50 -2.07
N GLY A 21 8.70 -2.05 -1.89
CA GLY A 21 9.69 -1.48 -0.98
C GLY A 21 9.20 -1.36 0.47
N LEU A 22 8.26 -2.20 0.88
CA LEU A 22 7.63 -2.12 2.20
C LEU A 22 8.68 -2.43 3.27
N SER A 23 8.93 -1.46 4.16
CA SER A 23 9.89 -1.60 5.25
C SER A 23 9.22 -1.38 6.62
N GLY A 24 9.91 -1.82 7.67
CA GLY A 24 9.49 -1.59 9.06
C GLY A 24 8.17 -2.26 9.46
N SER A 25 7.27 -1.47 10.06
CA SER A 25 6.03 -1.94 10.68
C SER A 25 5.03 -2.52 9.66
N THR A 26 5.00 -1.99 8.44
CA THR A 26 4.09 -2.45 7.38
C THR A 26 4.49 -3.84 6.87
N ALA A 27 5.78 -4.09 6.66
CA ALA A 27 6.30 -5.40 6.28
C ALA A 27 6.03 -6.47 7.35
N THR A 28 6.17 -6.08 8.62
CA THR A 28 5.87 -6.95 9.77
C THR A 28 4.38 -7.30 9.81
N SER A 29 3.51 -6.31 9.63
CA SER A 29 2.06 -6.49 9.61
C SER A 29 1.64 -7.42 8.47
N LEU A 30 2.21 -7.25 7.28
CA LEU A 30 1.95 -8.10 6.12
C LEU A 30 2.39 -9.55 6.34
N THR A 31 3.56 -9.74 6.96
CA THR A 31 4.06 -11.07 7.31
C THR A 31 3.17 -11.75 8.35
N SER A 32 2.67 -11.00 9.34
CA SER A 32 1.72 -11.51 10.32
C SER A 32 0.38 -11.92 9.69
N PHE A 33 -0.10 -11.15 8.70
CA PHE A 33 -1.30 -11.46 7.95
C PHE A 33 -1.13 -12.75 7.14
N LYS A 34 0.00 -12.90 6.44
CA LYS A 34 0.36 -14.14 5.73
C LYS A 34 0.32 -15.35 6.66
N LYS A 35 0.97 -15.27 7.82
CA LYS A 35 0.98 -16.36 8.81
C LYS A 35 -0.43 -16.76 9.24
N ARG A 36 -1.30 -15.79 9.55
CA ARG A 36 -2.70 -16.05 9.93
C ARG A 36 -3.49 -16.74 8.82
N ASN A 37 -3.29 -16.32 7.57
CA ASN A 37 -3.95 -16.93 6.42
C ASN A 37 -3.50 -18.38 6.18
N ASP A 38 -2.20 -18.65 6.26
CA ASP A 38 -1.64 -19.99 6.07
C ASP A 38 -2.08 -20.95 7.20
N GLU A 39 -2.13 -20.46 8.44
CA GLU A 39 -2.63 -21.21 9.60
C GLU A 39 -4.13 -21.53 9.46
N ALA A 40 -4.96 -20.57 9.08
CA ALA A 40 -6.38 -20.79 8.84
C ALA A 40 -6.63 -21.81 7.72
N LYS A 41 -5.83 -21.77 6.64
CA LYS A 41 -5.89 -22.78 5.57
C LYS A 41 -5.49 -24.17 6.06
N ARG A 42 -4.45 -24.26 6.90
CA ARG A 42 -4.00 -25.53 7.47
C ARG A 42 -5.06 -26.15 8.34
N VAL A 43 -5.63 -25.38 9.28
CA VAL A 43 -6.70 -25.82 10.17
C VAL A 43 -7.94 -26.25 9.38
N LEU A 44 -8.33 -25.48 8.35
CA LEU A 44 -9.45 -25.85 7.48
C LEU A 44 -9.18 -27.16 6.72
N PHE A 45 -7.96 -27.36 6.25
CA PHE A 45 -7.56 -28.60 5.57
C PHE A 45 -7.59 -29.80 6.53
N GLU A 46 -7.06 -29.66 7.74
CA GLU A 46 -7.12 -30.69 8.79
C GLU A 46 -8.58 -31.04 9.16
N LEU A 47 -9.44 -30.04 9.37
CA LEU A 47 -10.87 -30.24 9.65
C LEU A 47 -11.60 -30.95 8.50
N LYS A 48 -11.24 -30.66 7.25
CA LYS A 48 -11.82 -31.34 6.08
C LYS A 48 -11.41 -32.80 5.94
N GLN A 49 -10.25 -33.18 6.49
CA GLN A 49 -9.78 -34.56 6.46
C GLN A 49 -10.41 -35.43 7.54
N GLN A 50 -11.01 -34.84 8.57
CA GLN A 50 -11.64 -35.62 9.64
C GLN A 50 -12.84 -36.41 9.09
N PRO A 51 -12.92 -37.71 9.36
CA PRO A 51 -14.03 -38.53 8.91
C PRO A 51 -15.31 -38.09 9.63
N THR A 52 -16.30 -37.63 8.85
CA THR A 52 -17.64 -37.26 9.32
C THR A 52 -18.67 -38.37 9.15
N THR A 53 -18.26 -39.52 8.62
CA THR A 53 -19.13 -40.67 8.34
C THR A 53 -19.33 -41.49 9.62
N VAL A 54 -20.56 -41.53 10.11
CA VAL A 54 -20.99 -42.40 11.22
C VAL A 54 -21.72 -43.61 10.63
N ASP A 55 -21.26 -44.83 10.95
CA ASP A 55 -21.92 -46.07 10.53
C ASP A 55 -23.08 -46.43 11.48
N PHE A 56 -24.26 -45.89 11.19
CA PHE A 56 -25.47 -46.16 11.97
C PHE A 56 -25.98 -47.62 11.86
N ALA A 57 -25.55 -48.40 10.86
CA ALA A 57 -25.98 -49.77 10.66
C ALA A 57 -25.36 -50.72 11.70
N SER A 58 -24.05 -50.57 11.95
CA SER A 58 -23.32 -51.32 12.98
C SER A 58 -23.82 -51.02 14.41
N TYR A 59 -24.21 -49.77 14.68
CA TYR A 59 -24.79 -49.40 15.97
C TYR A 59 -26.20 -49.96 16.19
N LYS A 60 -27.00 -50.08 15.13
CA LYS A 60 -28.37 -50.62 15.20
C LYS A 60 -28.40 -52.13 15.47
N SER A 61 -27.36 -52.87 15.07
CA SER A 61 -27.25 -54.32 15.37
C SER A 61 -26.69 -54.62 16.76
N THR A 62 -25.87 -53.71 17.30
CA THR A 62 -25.17 -53.92 18.59
C THR A 62 -25.98 -53.43 19.79
N LEU A 63 -26.75 -52.35 19.64
CA LEU A 63 -27.53 -51.76 20.73
C LEU A 63 -28.92 -52.39 20.83
N ARG A 64 -29.31 -52.80 22.04
CA ARG A 64 -30.67 -53.29 22.35
C ARG A 64 -31.78 -52.26 22.04
N ASN A 65 -31.46 -50.96 22.07
CA ASN A 65 -32.42 -49.87 21.84
C ASN A 65 -32.26 -49.21 20.46
N GLY A 66 -32.57 -49.93 19.38
CA GLY A 66 -32.47 -49.44 18.00
C GLY A 66 -33.34 -48.20 17.67
N SER A 67 -34.36 -47.93 18.47
CA SER A 67 -35.23 -46.74 18.37
C SER A 67 -34.46 -45.44 18.65
N VAL A 68 -33.47 -45.48 19.53
CA VAL A 68 -32.63 -44.32 19.88
C VAL A 68 -31.66 -44.02 18.74
N VAL A 69 -31.06 -45.06 18.15
CA VAL A 69 -30.15 -44.93 17.00
C VAL A 69 -30.85 -44.27 15.81
N SER A 70 -32.10 -44.66 15.54
CA SER A 70 -32.90 -44.08 14.44
C SER A 70 -33.24 -42.60 14.65
N LYS A 71 -33.46 -42.17 15.91
CA LYS A 71 -33.68 -40.75 16.24
C LYS A 71 -32.41 -39.92 16.03
N ILE A 72 -31.27 -40.41 16.51
CA ILE A 72 -29.98 -39.74 16.35
C ILE A 72 -29.59 -39.64 14.87
N GLU A 73 -29.86 -40.69 14.07
CA GLU A 73 -29.65 -40.64 12.62
C GLU A 73 -30.48 -39.55 11.94
N SER A 74 -31.74 -39.36 12.36
CA SER A 74 -32.61 -38.28 11.88
C SER A 74 -32.10 -36.89 12.29
N ASP A 75 -31.67 -36.74 13.54
CA ASP A 75 -31.16 -35.48 14.08
C ASP A 75 -29.83 -35.07 13.40
N VAL A 76 -28.94 -36.04 13.14
CA VAL A 76 -27.67 -35.79 12.42
C VAL A 76 -27.90 -35.42 10.96
N LYS A 77 -28.87 -36.05 10.28
CA LYS A 77 -29.22 -35.70 8.89
C LYS A 77 -29.92 -34.34 8.77
N SER A 78 -30.68 -33.94 9.78
CA SER A 78 -31.38 -32.65 9.81
C SER A 78 -30.50 -31.50 10.32
N PHE A 79 -29.40 -31.80 11.01
CA PHE A 79 -28.45 -30.80 11.45
C PHE A 79 -27.71 -30.17 10.26
N SER A 80 -27.94 -28.89 10.05
CA SER A 80 -27.12 -28.06 9.16
C SER A 80 -26.36 -27.05 10.01
N ALA A 81 -25.03 -27.04 9.91
CA ALA A 81 -24.22 -26.05 10.60
C ALA A 81 -24.58 -24.66 10.08
N SER A 82 -24.90 -23.72 10.98
CA SER A 82 -25.14 -22.33 10.61
C SER A 82 -23.85 -21.76 10.03
N LYS A 83 -23.88 -21.37 8.76
CA LYS A 83 -22.76 -20.65 8.14
C LYS A 83 -22.65 -19.30 8.84
N ALA A 84 -21.45 -18.95 9.28
CA ALA A 84 -21.19 -17.60 9.79
C ALA A 84 -21.64 -16.55 8.75
N ASN A 85 -22.44 -15.58 9.17
CA ASN A 85 -22.91 -14.52 8.28
C ASN A 85 -21.78 -13.50 8.08
N LEU A 86 -21.07 -13.63 6.96
CA LEU A 86 -19.94 -12.75 6.58
C LEU A 86 -20.39 -11.47 5.87
N SER A 87 -21.70 -11.25 5.67
CA SER A 87 -22.20 -10.15 4.82
C SER A 87 -21.74 -8.77 5.29
N LYS A 88 -21.71 -8.52 6.60
CA LYS A 88 -21.25 -7.24 7.16
C LYS A 88 -19.75 -7.02 6.98
N GLN A 89 -18.97 -8.09 7.02
CA GLN A 89 -17.52 -8.01 6.84
C GLN A 89 -17.17 -7.80 5.37
N LEU A 90 -17.91 -8.44 4.46
CA LEU A 90 -17.76 -8.24 3.02
C LEU A 90 -18.07 -6.78 2.62
N SER A 91 -19.15 -6.18 3.14
CA SER A 91 -19.45 -4.78 2.85
C SER A 91 -18.39 -3.81 3.38
N LEU A 92 -17.77 -4.12 4.52
CA LEU A 92 -16.66 -3.32 5.05
C LEU A 92 -15.42 -3.45 4.16
N ILE A 93 -15.09 -4.66 3.69
CA ILE A 93 -13.97 -4.90 2.78
C ILE A 93 -14.16 -4.11 1.47
N GLU A 94 -15.36 -4.12 0.90
CA GLU A 94 -15.69 -3.36 -0.30
C GLU A 94 -15.49 -1.84 -0.09
N ALA A 95 -15.89 -1.32 1.08
CA ALA A 95 -15.66 0.08 1.42
C ALA A 95 -14.15 0.42 1.59
N PHE A 96 -13.38 -0.49 2.19
CA PHE A 96 -11.93 -0.35 2.29
C PHE A 96 -11.25 -0.39 0.92
N GLU A 97 -11.70 -1.28 0.03
CA GLU A 97 -11.20 -1.42 -1.34
C GLU A 97 -11.46 -0.15 -2.15
N ALA A 98 -12.69 0.40 -2.10
CA ALA A 98 -13.02 1.64 -2.79
C ALA A 98 -12.10 2.80 -2.37
N LYS A 99 -11.88 2.96 -1.07
CA LYS A 99 -10.99 4.00 -0.53
C LYS A 99 -9.52 3.75 -0.87
N ALA A 100 -9.08 2.50 -0.88
CA ALA A 100 -7.72 2.15 -1.28
C ALA A 100 -7.47 2.46 -2.77
N ILE A 101 -8.44 2.16 -3.64
CA ILE A 101 -8.37 2.48 -5.08
C ILE A 101 -8.36 3.99 -5.30
N GLU A 102 -9.19 4.74 -4.57
CA GLU A 102 -9.21 6.21 -4.64
C GLU A 102 -7.84 6.81 -4.28
N ASN A 103 -7.27 6.41 -3.14
CA ASN A 103 -5.95 6.86 -2.70
C ASN A 103 -4.84 6.47 -3.69
N ALA A 104 -4.90 5.26 -4.24
CA ALA A 104 -3.94 4.79 -5.23
C ALA A 104 -3.98 5.65 -6.51
N LYS A 105 -5.18 5.94 -7.03
CA LYS A 105 -5.37 6.80 -8.21
C LYS A 105 -4.92 8.23 -7.95
N ALA A 106 -5.21 8.78 -6.77
CA ALA A 106 -4.74 10.11 -6.39
C ALA A 106 -3.20 10.17 -6.37
N THR A 107 -2.56 9.16 -5.79
CA THR A 107 -1.09 9.08 -5.73
C THR A 107 -0.50 8.90 -7.13
N GLU A 108 -1.09 8.03 -7.96
CA GLU A 108 -0.68 7.83 -9.35
C GLU A 108 -0.71 9.14 -10.14
N SER A 109 -1.80 9.91 -10.03
CA SER A 109 -1.92 11.20 -10.72
C SER A 109 -0.85 12.19 -10.28
N VAL A 110 -0.54 12.27 -8.98
CA VAL A 110 0.49 13.17 -8.45
C VAL A 110 1.88 12.73 -8.90
N VAL A 111 2.18 11.44 -8.85
CA VAL A 111 3.47 10.91 -9.30
C VAL A 111 3.68 11.18 -10.79
N LEU A 112 2.64 11.01 -11.62
CA LEU A 112 2.73 11.30 -13.05
C LEU A 112 2.97 12.79 -13.34
N SER A 113 2.33 13.70 -12.59
CA SER A 113 2.58 15.14 -12.76
C SER A 113 4.01 15.51 -12.35
N GLU A 114 4.48 15.01 -11.21
CA GLU A 114 5.84 15.24 -10.73
C GLU A 114 6.89 14.70 -11.70
N LEU A 115 6.65 13.51 -12.26
CA LEU A 115 7.56 12.90 -13.24
C LEU A 115 7.63 13.73 -14.53
N SER A 116 6.49 14.20 -15.04
CA SER A 116 6.44 15.13 -16.18
C SER A 116 7.20 16.43 -15.88
N ASP A 117 7.06 16.99 -14.68
CA ASP A 117 7.73 18.24 -14.32
C ASP A 117 9.24 18.06 -14.08
N LEU A 118 9.66 16.90 -13.55
CA LEU A 118 11.06 16.49 -13.50
C LEU A 118 11.65 16.28 -14.89
N GLU A 119 10.92 15.67 -15.83
CA GLU A 119 11.35 15.52 -17.23
C GLU A 119 11.53 16.87 -17.91
N LYS A 120 10.59 17.81 -17.72
CA LYS A 120 10.75 19.19 -18.21
C LYS A 120 11.96 19.87 -17.59
N THR A 121 12.17 19.68 -16.28
CA THR A 121 13.32 20.23 -15.56
C THR A 121 14.63 19.67 -16.10
N LEU A 122 14.68 18.36 -16.38
CA LEU A 122 15.83 17.71 -16.97
C LEU A 122 16.10 18.23 -18.39
N GLY A 123 15.07 18.36 -19.23
CA GLY A 123 15.19 18.97 -20.56
C GLY A 123 15.68 20.43 -20.49
N ASN A 124 15.23 21.20 -19.51
CA ASN A 124 15.73 22.55 -19.27
C ASN A 124 17.20 22.55 -18.84
N ILE A 125 17.65 21.58 -18.03
CA ILE A 125 19.06 21.45 -17.63
C ILE A 125 19.93 21.08 -18.84
N GLU A 126 19.48 20.15 -19.68
CA GLU A 126 20.23 19.71 -20.87
C GLU A 126 20.34 20.78 -21.94
N SER A 127 19.30 21.59 -22.13
CA SER A 127 19.27 22.70 -23.10
C SER A 127 19.77 24.03 -22.53
N ALA A 128 20.08 24.10 -21.24
CA ALA A 128 20.58 25.32 -20.62
C ALA A 128 21.92 25.74 -21.23
N ARG A 129 22.09 27.07 -21.37
CA ARG A 129 23.39 27.63 -21.73
C ARG A 129 24.41 27.35 -20.60
N PRO A 130 25.69 27.10 -20.95
CA PRO A 130 26.75 26.98 -19.95
C PRO A 130 26.79 28.19 -19.02
N PHE A 131 27.06 27.94 -17.73
CA PHE A 131 27.09 29.00 -16.71
C PHE A 131 28.06 30.14 -17.02
N ASP A 132 29.14 29.87 -17.76
CA ASP A 132 30.14 30.87 -18.16
C ASP A 132 29.62 31.88 -19.19
N GLN A 133 28.50 31.59 -19.86
CA GLN A 133 27.87 32.47 -20.87
C GLN A 133 26.58 33.11 -20.36
N LEU A 134 26.27 32.96 -19.06
CA LEU A 134 25.05 33.49 -18.46
C LEU A 134 25.22 34.98 -18.13
N THR A 135 24.26 35.80 -18.56
CA THR A 135 24.25 37.23 -18.25
C THR A 135 23.37 37.51 -17.03
N VAL A 136 23.69 38.58 -16.28
CA VAL A 136 22.94 38.98 -15.09
C VAL A 136 21.49 39.36 -15.45
N ASP A 137 21.28 39.99 -16.60
CA ASP A 137 19.96 40.36 -17.10
C ASP A 137 19.10 39.13 -17.41
N ASP A 138 19.70 38.03 -17.89
CA ASP A 138 18.99 36.78 -18.13
C ASP A 138 18.56 36.12 -16.80
N VAL A 139 19.38 36.24 -15.75
CA VAL A 139 19.04 35.76 -14.41
C VAL A 139 17.88 36.56 -13.82
N VAL A 140 17.92 37.89 -13.92
CA VAL A 140 16.83 38.76 -13.43
C VAL A 140 15.53 38.51 -14.17
N LYS A 141 15.57 38.30 -15.50
CA LYS A 141 14.39 37.92 -16.30
C LYS A 141 13.81 36.56 -15.90
N ALA A 142 14.66 35.59 -15.59
CA ALA A 142 14.22 34.25 -15.20
C ALA A 142 13.73 34.18 -13.74
N ARG A 143 14.25 35.06 -12.87
CA ARG A 143 14.00 35.10 -11.43
C ARG A 143 13.84 36.56 -10.96
N PRO A 144 12.64 37.15 -11.10
CA PRO A 144 12.38 38.54 -10.71
C PRO A 144 12.44 38.75 -9.19
N ASP A 145 12.34 37.68 -8.39
CA ASP A 145 12.55 37.67 -6.94
C ASP A 145 13.95 38.14 -6.54
N VAL A 146 14.94 38.00 -7.43
CA VAL A 146 16.30 38.52 -7.21
C VAL A 146 16.30 40.04 -7.16
N GLU A 147 15.61 40.70 -8.10
CA GLU A 147 15.55 42.16 -8.17
C GLU A 147 14.77 42.75 -6.99
N GLU A 148 13.65 42.13 -6.64
CA GLU A 148 12.86 42.51 -5.46
C GLU A 148 13.72 42.45 -4.19
N LYS A 149 14.45 41.35 -4.00
CA LYS A 149 15.29 41.14 -2.82
C LYS A 149 16.49 42.09 -2.77
N VAL A 150 17.08 42.42 -3.92
CA VAL A 150 18.15 43.42 -4.03
C VAL A 150 17.61 44.82 -3.69
N ALA A 151 16.46 45.20 -4.24
CA ALA A 151 15.81 46.47 -3.90
C ALA A 151 15.48 46.58 -2.40
N ASP A 152 15.05 45.48 -1.80
CA ASP A 152 14.78 45.37 -0.37
C ASP A 152 16.05 45.49 0.49
N MET A 153 17.17 44.94 0.02
CA MET A 153 18.46 45.07 0.70
C MET A 153 18.99 46.50 0.62
N VAL A 154 18.89 47.13 -0.55
CA VAL A 154 19.32 48.52 -0.77
C VAL A 154 18.47 49.49 0.05
N SER A 155 17.14 49.33 0.07
CA SER A 155 16.25 50.18 0.86
C SER A 155 16.51 50.07 2.37
N LYS A 156 16.94 48.90 2.85
CA LYS A 156 17.31 48.64 4.25
C LYS A 156 18.78 48.97 4.55
N GLY A 157 19.54 49.49 3.58
CA GLY A 157 20.96 49.86 3.74
C GLY A 157 21.89 48.66 3.98
N ARG A 158 21.47 47.44 3.62
CA ARG A 158 22.26 46.22 3.77
C ARG A 158 23.00 45.92 2.46
N PHE A 159 24.27 46.29 2.40
CA PHE A 159 25.13 46.06 1.23
C PHE A 159 25.99 44.80 1.35
N GLU A 160 26.03 44.19 2.53
CA GLU A 160 26.70 42.92 2.75
C GLU A 160 25.75 41.75 2.44
N VAL A 161 26.24 40.77 1.70
CA VAL A 161 25.49 39.54 1.38
C VAL A 161 25.84 38.48 2.44
N PRO A 162 24.88 38.09 3.31
CA PRO A 162 25.14 37.10 4.37
C PRO A 162 25.61 35.77 3.79
N GLY A 163 26.67 35.20 4.35
CA GLY A 163 27.21 33.89 3.95
C GLY A 163 28.03 33.88 2.65
N TYR A 164 28.13 35.00 1.92
CA TYR A 164 28.92 35.07 0.68
C TYR A 164 30.42 34.88 0.96
N LYS A 165 30.95 35.59 1.95
CA LYS A 165 32.38 35.59 2.30
C LYS A 165 32.89 34.20 2.74
N GLU A 166 32.05 33.37 3.36
CA GLU A 166 32.42 32.02 3.80
C GLU A 166 32.61 31.03 2.64
N LYS A 167 31.91 31.25 1.52
CA LYS A 167 31.91 30.35 0.36
C LYS A 167 32.80 30.84 -0.78
N PHE A 168 32.82 32.15 -1.01
CA PHE A 168 33.49 32.76 -2.18
C PHE A 168 34.72 33.59 -1.80
N GLY A 169 34.96 33.83 -0.51
CA GLY A 169 36.05 34.68 -0.04
C GLY A 169 35.80 36.16 -0.27
N ASP A 170 36.84 36.96 -0.07
CA ASP A 170 36.85 38.39 -0.31
C ASP A 170 38.08 38.72 -1.17
N LEU A 171 37.89 39.46 -2.27
CA LEU A 171 38.99 39.89 -3.15
C LEU A 171 39.56 41.26 -2.74
N VAL A 172 39.04 41.86 -1.67
CA VAL A 172 39.55 43.13 -1.15
C VAL A 172 40.97 42.93 -0.61
N ILE A 173 41.91 43.75 -1.09
CA ILE A 173 43.36 43.64 -0.83
C ILE A 173 43.74 44.14 0.58
N MET A 174 42.78 44.58 1.39
CA MET A 174 43.01 45.14 2.73
C MET A 174 41.90 44.80 3.71
#